data_AF-A0A3N5XPP0-F1
#
_entry.id   AF-A0A3N5XPP0-F1
#
_cell.length_a   1.000
_cell.length_b   1.000
_cell.length_c   1.000
_cell.angle_alpha   90.00
_cell.angle_beta   90.00
_cell.angle_gamma   90.00
#
_symmetry.space_group_name_H-M   'P 1'
#
loop_
_entity.id
_entity.type
_entity.pdbx_description
1 polymer ?
#
loop_
_entity_poly.entity_id
_entity_poly.type
_entity_poly.pdbx_seq_one_letter_code
_entity_poly.pdbx_strand_id
1 'polypeptide(L)'
;MRQVEVKLPYKPNIKQQEFHGLTAKYRGFCGGWGNGKTSGGCAEFLIRLLEYPGTNAIVARKTRPELRTTTWEMLVNGDTQPTGWRGIPRQLIQHEVKSDLYIKLFNGSQIHGLPLDDPKKLENYNLGLFMVDQAEEIEEDIFLKFHGRLRQHQSPREGLLLFNPNGHNWLWKRFIDPKRDPAWKKNYRVVEATPFDNPNLPEDYLEQFDGLPKHWYDRFVLGSHDVFVGQIFVDWNPDVHVIDPFYIPAEWERWMCIDPGIRHEGAVSWCARDEFNNVYYYREHLEANQPVAWWSALIDEFESRPDWGGDESELDVYRLIGPESQQRSQTDGRTVKGVFEEEGTDGLEIADRDPNARISRITQRLRRQPGRVHPLRNENNTDANE
;
A
#
# COMPACT_ATOMS: atom_id res chain seq x y z
N MET A 1 -14.28 -3.72 -46.58
CA MET A 1 -14.48 -3.63 -45.12
C MET A 1 -15.69 -2.77 -44.85
N ARG A 2 -16.62 -3.21 -43.99
CA ARG A 2 -17.74 -2.36 -43.55
C ARG A 2 -17.18 -1.35 -42.56
N GLN A 3 -17.17 -0.06 -42.91
CA GLN A 3 -16.83 0.99 -41.95
C GLN A 3 -17.96 1.09 -40.93
N VAL A 4 -17.60 1.08 -39.65
CA VAL A 4 -18.53 1.27 -38.53
C VAL A 4 -18.12 2.56 -37.85
N GLU A 5 -19.02 3.52 -37.81
CA GLU A 5 -18.83 4.73 -37.02
C GLU A 5 -19.22 4.42 -35.57
N VAL A 6 -18.28 4.59 -34.65
CA VAL A 6 -18.49 4.37 -33.22
C VAL A 6 -18.38 5.71 -32.52
N LYS A 7 -19.48 6.15 -31.89
CA LYS A 7 -19.44 7.31 -31.00
C LYS A 7 -18.83 6.88 -29.67
N LEU A 8 -17.82 7.61 -29.20
CA LEU A 8 -17.26 7.46 -27.86
C LEU A 8 -17.86 8.55 -26.95
N PRO A 9 -18.91 8.26 -26.18
CA PRO A 9 -19.51 9.25 -25.28
C PRO A 9 -18.60 9.46 -24.08
N TYR A 10 -17.64 10.38 -24.22
CA TYR A 10 -16.68 10.74 -23.18
C TYR A 10 -16.41 12.24 -23.25
N LYS A 11 -16.63 12.94 -22.13
CA LYS A 11 -16.30 14.36 -22.00
C LYS A 11 -15.28 14.53 -20.87
N PRO A 12 -13.98 14.66 -21.18
CA PRO A 12 -12.95 14.77 -20.15
C PRO A 12 -13.10 16.06 -19.34
N ASN A 13 -12.87 15.98 -18.03
CA ASN A 13 -12.62 17.18 -17.21
C ASN A 13 -11.25 17.81 -17.56
N ILE A 14 -10.93 18.97 -16.99
CA ILE A 14 -9.71 19.72 -17.35
C ILE A 14 -8.44 18.89 -17.09
N LYS A 15 -8.35 18.23 -15.94
CA LYS A 15 -7.19 17.38 -15.59
C LYS A 15 -7.06 16.15 -16.48
N GLN A 16 -8.19 15.56 -16.87
CA GLN A 16 -8.20 14.48 -17.86
C GLN A 16 -7.74 14.98 -19.24
N GLN A 17 -8.15 16.18 -19.67
CA GLN A 17 -7.67 16.78 -20.93
C GLN A 17 -6.15 17.02 -20.89
N GLU A 18 -5.63 17.56 -19.78
CA GLU A 18 -4.19 17.71 -19.56
C GLU A 18 -3.46 16.37 -19.67
N PHE A 19 -4.02 15.32 -19.05
CA PHE A 19 -3.43 13.97 -19.06
C PHE A 19 -3.39 13.37 -20.47
N HIS A 20 -4.48 13.48 -21.24
CA HIS A 20 -4.55 13.03 -22.63
C HIS A 20 -3.56 13.76 -23.54
N GLY A 21 -3.27 15.03 -23.23
CA GLY A 21 -2.30 15.86 -23.94
C GLY A 21 -0.84 15.53 -23.66
N LEU A 22 -0.53 14.69 -22.67
CA LEU A 22 0.86 14.32 -22.38
C LEU A 22 1.47 13.48 -23.51
N THR A 23 2.68 13.83 -23.94
CA THR A 23 3.40 13.10 -25.01
C THR A 23 4.56 12.24 -24.50
N ALA A 24 4.72 12.14 -23.18
CA ALA A 24 5.79 11.40 -22.55
C ALA A 24 5.58 9.87 -22.69
N LYS A 25 6.69 9.12 -22.68
CA LYS A 25 6.68 7.65 -22.71
C LYS A 25 5.92 7.05 -21.52
N TYR A 26 6.08 7.66 -20.34
CA TYR A 26 5.39 7.31 -19.11
C TYR A 26 4.53 8.48 -18.67
N ARG A 27 3.22 8.24 -18.56
CA ARG A 27 2.22 9.25 -18.22
C ARG A 27 1.61 8.89 -16.87
N GLY A 28 1.77 9.78 -15.92
CA GLY A 28 1.22 9.70 -14.58
C GLY A 28 -0.10 10.46 -14.49
N PHE A 29 -1.08 9.88 -13.83
CA PHE A 29 -2.22 10.63 -13.30
C PHE A 29 -2.22 10.44 -11.78
N CYS A 30 -1.83 11.49 -11.06
CA CYS A 30 -1.64 11.44 -9.62
C CYS A 30 -2.73 12.20 -8.87
N GLY A 31 -3.18 11.61 -7.78
CA GLY A 31 -3.99 12.27 -6.77
C GLY A 31 -4.91 11.30 -6.04
N GLY A 32 -5.44 11.75 -4.91
CA GLY A 32 -6.25 10.93 -4.01
C GLY A 32 -7.66 10.61 -4.54
N TRP A 33 -8.67 10.78 -3.69
CA TRP A 33 -10.03 10.36 -3.99
C TRP A 33 -10.77 11.32 -4.92
N GLY A 34 -11.78 10.80 -5.63
CA GLY A 34 -12.75 11.61 -6.36
C GLY A 34 -12.25 12.38 -7.59
N ASN A 35 -10.97 12.38 -7.93
CA ASN A 35 -10.41 13.22 -9.01
C ASN A 35 -10.61 12.70 -10.44
N GLY A 36 -11.18 11.50 -10.63
CA GLY A 36 -11.43 10.92 -11.95
C GLY A 36 -10.21 10.32 -12.66
N LYS A 37 -9.13 10.00 -11.93
CA LYS A 37 -7.91 9.38 -12.49
C LYS A 37 -8.17 8.07 -13.24
N THR A 38 -8.96 7.16 -12.66
CA THR A 38 -9.20 5.82 -13.24
C THR A 38 -10.00 5.90 -14.53
N SER A 39 -11.09 6.69 -14.55
CA SER A 39 -11.89 6.88 -15.77
C SER A 39 -11.12 7.60 -16.87
N GLY A 40 -10.30 8.59 -16.52
CA GLY A 40 -9.36 9.24 -17.44
C GLY A 40 -8.35 8.26 -18.03
N GLY A 41 -7.70 7.46 -17.18
CA GLY A 41 -6.77 6.42 -17.59
C GLY A 41 -7.40 5.38 -18.53
N CYS A 42 -8.60 4.90 -18.22
CA CYS A 42 -9.35 3.97 -19.09
C CYS A 42 -9.67 4.58 -20.46
N ALA A 43 -10.09 5.84 -20.50
CA ALA A 43 -10.38 6.54 -21.75
C ALA A 43 -9.13 6.70 -22.61
N GLU A 44 -8.03 7.19 -22.02
CA GLU A 44 -6.75 7.33 -22.70
C GLU A 44 -6.23 5.98 -23.20
N PHE A 45 -6.32 4.94 -22.37
CA PHE A 45 -5.91 3.60 -22.73
C PHE A 45 -6.64 3.11 -24.00
N LEU A 46 -7.96 3.29 -24.11
CA LEU A 46 -8.67 2.95 -25.36
C LEU A 46 -8.26 3.86 -26.52
N ILE A 47 -8.13 5.17 -26.31
CA ILE A 47 -7.72 6.13 -27.36
C ILE A 47 -6.39 5.68 -27.99
N ARG A 48 -5.39 5.32 -27.18
CA ARG A 48 -4.10 4.81 -27.66
C ARG A 48 -4.25 3.51 -28.46
N LEU A 49 -5.13 2.60 -28.06
CA LEU A 49 -5.39 1.37 -28.81
C LEU A 49 -6.10 1.61 -30.14
N LEU A 50 -6.85 2.71 -30.27
CA LEU A 50 -7.50 3.12 -31.53
C LEU A 50 -6.51 3.82 -32.46
N GLU A 51 -5.64 4.66 -31.94
CA GLU A 51 -4.57 5.34 -32.69
C GLU A 51 -3.48 4.38 -33.17
N TYR A 52 -3.22 3.31 -32.42
CA TYR A 52 -2.24 2.28 -32.74
C TYR A 52 -2.90 0.90 -32.83
N PRO A 53 -3.55 0.57 -33.97
CA PRO A 53 -4.14 -0.75 -34.21
C PRO A 53 -3.14 -1.90 -34.04
N GLY A 54 -3.63 -3.05 -33.56
CA GLY A 54 -2.80 -4.25 -33.36
C GLY A 54 -1.92 -4.21 -32.11
N THR A 55 -2.15 -3.26 -31.20
CA THR A 55 -1.35 -3.12 -29.98
C THR A 55 -1.69 -4.21 -28.96
N ASN A 56 -0.65 -4.86 -28.42
CA ASN A 56 -0.74 -5.77 -27.28
C ASN A 56 -0.61 -4.95 -26.00
N ALA A 57 -1.66 -4.99 -25.18
CA ALA A 57 -1.75 -4.13 -24.02
C ALA A 57 -2.18 -4.87 -22.75
N ILE A 58 -1.73 -4.33 -21.63
CA ILE A 58 -2.07 -4.82 -20.29
C ILE A 58 -2.75 -3.73 -19.47
N VAL A 59 -3.76 -4.14 -18.71
CA VAL A 59 -4.35 -3.35 -17.62
C VAL A 59 -4.08 -4.12 -16.33
N ALA A 60 -3.46 -3.49 -15.36
CA ALA A 60 -2.97 -4.17 -14.17
C ALA A 60 -3.30 -3.42 -12.88
N ARG A 61 -3.41 -4.21 -11.81
CA ARG A 61 -3.57 -3.80 -10.41
C ARG A 61 -2.98 -4.89 -9.52
N LYS A 62 -2.73 -4.59 -8.25
CA LYS A 62 -2.01 -5.48 -7.32
C LYS A 62 -2.59 -6.90 -7.29
N THR A 63 -3.88 -7.05 -7.01
CA THR A 63 -4.51 -8.38 -6.90
C THR A 63 -5.60 -8.62 -7.93
N ARG A 64 -5.94 -9.89 -8.18
CA ARG A 64 -7.01 -10.25 -9.13
C ARG A 64 -8.39 -9.75 -8.70
N PRO A 65 -8.82 -9.89 -7.43
CA PRO A 65 -10.11 -9.36 -6.98
C PRO A 65 -10.22 -7.86 -7.23
N GLU A 66 -9.22 -7.08 -6.80
CA GLU A 66 -9.19 -5.63 -7.00
C GLU A 66 -9.24 -5.27 -8.49
N LEU A 67 -8.37 -5.87 -9.32
CA LEU A 67 -8.36 -5.62 -10.76
C LEU A 67 -9.74 -5.84 -11.38
N ARG A 68 -10.36 -6.98 -11.07
CA ARG A 68 -11.63 -7.40 -11.67
C ARG A 68 -12.78 -6.47 -11.28
N THR A 69 -12.89 -6.09 -10.01
CA THR A 69 -14.05 -5.33 -9.50
C THR A 69 -13.91 -3.83 -9.68
N THR A 70 -12.71 -3.32 -9.95
CA THR A 70 -12.45 -1.88 -10.06
C THR A 70 -12.02 -1.48 -11.47
N THR A 71 -10.74 -1.59 -11.79
CA THR A 71 -10.13 -1.04 -13.01
C THR A 71 -10.62 -1.75 -14.26
N TRP A 72 -10.78 -3.07 -14.23
CA TRP A 72 -11.33 -3.83 -15.35
C TRP A 72 -12.81 -3.51 -15.59
N GLU A 73 -13.60 -3.45 -14.51
CA GLU A 73 -15.01 -3.08 -14.58
C GLU A 73 -15.18 -1.66 -15.13
N MET A 74 -14.41 -0.69 -14.63
CA MET A 74 -14.38 0.68 -15.13
C MET A 74 -13.97 0.72 -16.61
N LEU A 75 -12.94 -0.02 -17.03
CA LEU A 75 -12.51 -0.06 -18.42
C LEU A 75 -13.62 -0.58 -19.33
N VAL A 76 -14.27 -1.69 -18.97
CA VAL A 76 -15.21 -2.38 -19.85
C VAL A 76 -16.60 -1.76 -19.82
N ASN A 77 -17.08 -1.36 -18.65
CA ASN A 77 -18.46 -0.93 -18.43
C ASN A 77 -18.60 0.56 -18.06
N GLY A 78 -17.49 1.23 -17.75
CA GLY A 78 -17.48 2.66 -17.47
C GLY A 78 -17.95 3.04 -16.07
N ASP A 79 -18.13 4.35 -15.90
CA ASP A 79 -18.69 4.97 -14.71
C ASP A 79 -20.20 5.22 -14.90
N THR A 80 -20.90 5.43 -13.79
CA THR A 80 -22.30 5.83 -13.77
C THR A 80 -22.47 7.33 -14.06
N GLN A 81 -21.40 8.13 -13.88
CA GLN A 81 -21.40 9.59 -14.07
C GLN A 81 -21.88 10.03 -15.48
N PRO A 82 -22.76 11.05 -15.60
CA PRO A 82 -23.36 11.50 -16.85
C PRO A 82 -22.38 11.72 -18.02
N THR A 83 -21.26 12.38 -17.73
CA THR A 83 -20.21 12.84 -18.67
C THR A 83 -18.97 11.96 -18.65
N GLY A 84 -18.92 10.97 -17.76
CA GLY A 84 -17.78 10.12 -17.52
C GLY A 84 -17.54 9.11 -18.63
N TRP A 85 -16.41 8.40 -18.52
CA TRP A 85 -16.11 7.24 -19.34
C TRP A 85 -17.24 6.21 -19.29
N ARG A 86 -17.70 5.70 -20.44
CA ARG A 86 -18.84 4.76 -20.54
C ARG A 86 -18.45 3.32 -20.90
N GLY A 87 -17.18 2.98 -20.71
CA GLY A 87 -16.66 1.67 -21.06
C GLY A 87 -16.29 1.56 -22.54
N ILE A 88 -15.66 0.44 -22.90
CA ILE A 88 -15.33 0.13 -24.30
C ILE A 88 -16.64 -0.10 -25.08
N PRO A 89 -16.92 0.68 -26.14
CA PRO A 89 -18.06 0.43 -27.01
C PRO A 89 -18.08 -1.02 -27.52
N ARG A 90 -19.20 -1.71 -27.31
CA ARG A 90 -19.33 -3.14 -27.65
C ARG A 90 -19.08 -3.44 -29.13
N GLN A 91 -19.33 -2.47 -30.01
CA GLN A 91 -19.07 -2.55 -31.45
C GLN A 91 -17.58 -2.66 -31.79
N LEU A 92 -16.67 -2.28 -30.89
CA LEU A 92 -15.23 -2.42 -31.08
C LEU A 92 -14.71 -3.81 -30.68
N ILE A 93 -15.45 -4.54 -29.85
CA ILE A 93 -15.04 -5.82 -29.28
C ILE A 93 -15.30 -6.93 -30.31
N GLN A 94 -14.24 -7.57 -30.77
CA GLN A 94 -14.30 -8.76 -31.62
C GLN A 94 -14.53 -10.02 -30.77
N HIS A 95 -13.87 -10.12 -29.63
CA HIS A 95 -13.91 -11.30 -28.77
C HIS A 95 -13.60 -10.91 -27.32
N GLU A 96 -14.30 -11.51 -26.36
CA GLU A 96 -14.14 -11.27 -24.93
C GLU A 96 -14.16 -12.60 -24.16
N VAL A 97 -13.17 -12.82 -23.30
CA VAL A 97 -13.12 -13.94 -22.35
C VAL A 97 -13.11 -13.36 -20.95
N LYS A 98 -14.29 -13.31 -20.32
CA LYS A 98 -14.49 -12.66 -19.02
C LYS A 98 -13.74 -13.34 -17.88
N SER A 99 -13.64 -14.68 -17.91
CA SER A 99 -12.94 -15.46 -16.88
C SER A 99 -11.45 -15.10 -16.81
N ASP A 100 -10.87 -14.74 -17.96
CA ASP A 100 -9.43 -14.53 -18.12
C ASP A 100 -9.07 -13.05 -18.16
N LEU A 101 -10.08 -12.16 -18.09
CA LEU A 101 -9.93 -10.72 -18.29
C LEU A 101 -9.23 -10.43 -19.63
N TYR A 102 -9.81 -10.92 -20.73
CA TYR A 102 -9.22 -10.76 -22.05
C TYR A 102 -10.22 -10.16 -23.04
N ILE A 103 -9.77 -9.17 -23.81
CA ILE A 103 -10.54 -8.54 -24.90
C ILE A 103 -9.65 -8.45 -26.14
N LYS A 104 -10.22 -8.81 -27.29
CA LYS A 104 -9.67 -8.51 -28.61
C LYS A 104 -10.58 -7.53 -29.33
N LEU A 105 -9.99 -6.47 -29.86
CA LEU A 105 -10.69 -5.46 -30.66
C LEU A 105 -10.65 -5.81 -32.15
N PHE A 106 -11.62 -5.31 -32.93
CA PHE A 106 -11.65 -5.52 -34.39
C PHE A 106 -10.44 -4.94 -35.14
N ASN A 107 -9.77 -3.94 -34.57
CA ASN A 107 -8.54 -3.37 -35.12
C ASN A 107 -7.29 -4.22 -34.81
N GLY A 108 -7.46 -5.40 -34.21
CA GLY A 108 -6.39 -6.34 -33.88
C GLY A 108 -5.75 -6.13 -32.51
N SER A 109 -6.02 -5.01 -31.82
CA SER A 109 -5.47 -4.75 -30.49
C SER A 109 -6.00 -5.77 -29.46
N GLN A 110 -5.14 -6.18 -28.54
CA GLN A 110 -5.41 -7.17 -27.50
C GLN A 110 -5.23 -6.54 -26.12
N ILE A 111 -6.17 -6.77 -25.21
CA ILE A 111 -6.17 -6.24 -23.85
C ILE A 111 -6.19 -7.42 -22.88
N HIS A 112 -5.18 -7.50 -22.02
CA HIS A 112 -5.09 -8.49 -20.95
C HIS A 112 -5.19 -7.81 -19.58
N GLY A 113 -6.11 -8.28 -18.74
CA GLY A 113 -6.17 -7.93 -17.33
C GLY A 113 -5.18 -8.78 -16.55
N LEU A 114 -4.13 -8.15 -16.02
CA LEU A 114 -3.06 -8.83 -15.32
C LEU A 114 -2.97 -8.45 -13.84
N PRO A 115 -3.28 -9.36 -12.90
CA PRO A 115 -2.96 -9.16 -11.49
C PRO A 115 -1.46 -9.27 -11.25
N LEU A 116 -0.93 -8.41 -10.36
CA LEU A 116 0.51 -8.28 -10.09
C LEU A 116 0.98 -9.05 -8.83
N ASP A 117 0.11 -9.90 -8.29
CA ASP A 117 0.36 -10.80 -7.17
C ASP A 117 1.37 -11.91 -7.46
N ASP A 118 1.64 -12.18 -8.75
CA ASP A 118 2.69 -13.07 -9.21
C ASP A 118 3.51 -12.41 -10.34
N PRO A 119 4.73 -11.95 -10.04
CA PRO A 119 5.58 -11.28 -11.01
C PRO A 119 6.00 -12.15 -12.20
N LYS A 120 5.93 -13.49 -12.11
CA LYS A 120 6.28 -14.39 -13.22
C LYS A 120 5.33 -14.25 -14.40
N LYS A 121 4.11 -13.78 -14.14
CA LYS A 121 3.10 -13.58 -15.19
C LYS A 121 3.55 -12.55 -16.25
N LEU A 122 4.48 -11.63 -15.92
CA LEU A 122 5.00 -10.62 -16.85
C LEU A 122 6.09 -11.12 -17.81
N GLU A 123 6.61 -12.34 -17.64
CA GLU A 123 7.86 -12.77 -18.29
C GLU A 123 7.78 -12.93 -19.81
N ASN A 124 6.61 -13.24 -20.37
CA ASN A 124 6.50 -13.64 -21.77
C ASN A 124 5.83 -12.59 -22.68
N TYR A 125 5.45 -11.43 -22.14
CA TYR A 125 4.75 -10.43 -22.93
C TYR A 125 5.67 -9.62 -23.86
N ASN A 126 5.18 -9.30 -25.05
CA ASN A 126 5.71 -8.27 -25.93
C ASN A 126 4.67 -7.15 -26.04
N LEU A 127 4.88 -6.06 -25.29
CA LEU A 127 3.88 -5.02 -25.05
C LEU A 127 4.11 -3.79 -25.93
N GLY A 128 3.01 -3.18 -26.35
CA GLY A 128 2.99 -1.84 -26.91
C GLY A 128 2.37 -0.80 -25.97
N LEU A 129 1.56 -1.22 -25.01
CA LEU A 129 0.94 -0.32 -24.03
C LEU A 129 0.74 -1.05 -22.70
N PHE A 130 0.85 -0.36 -21.59
CA PHE A 130 0.31 -0.84 -20.33
C PHE A 130 -0.36 0.27 -19.53
N MET A 131 -1.31 -0.09 -18.67
CA MET A 131 -1.85 0.74 -17.63
C MET A 131 -1.74 0.02 -16.29
N VAL A 132 -1.20 0.69 -15.28
CA VAL A 132 -1.22 0.22 -13.88
C VAL A 132 -2.04 1.22 -13.07
N ASP A 133 -3.11 0.74 -12.47
CA ASP A 133 -3.91 1.50 -11.50
C ASP A 133 -3.45 1.17 -10.07
N GLN A 134 -3.52 2.16 -9.17
CA GLN A 134 -2.87 2.15 -7.86
C GLN A 134 -1.39 1.76 -7.91
N ALA A 135 -0.63 2.42 -8.79
CA ALA A 135 0.78 2.10 -8.98
C ALA A 135 1.65 2.32 -7.73
N GLU A 136 1.18 3.08 -6.73
CA GLU A 136 1.85 3.29 -5.45
C GLU A 136 1.85 2.07 -4.53
N GLU A 137 1.01 1.07 -4.83
CA GLU A 137 0.90 -0.17 -4.04
C GLU A 137 1.84 -1.28 -4.52
N ILE A 138 2.57 -1.03 -5.62
CA ILE A 138 3.54 -1.95 -6.20
C ILE A 138 4.97 -1.43 -6.07
N GLU A 139 5.90 -2.37 -5.97
CA GLU A 139 7.33 -2.08 -5.94
C GLU A 139 7.84 -1.65 -7.32
N GLU A 140 8.91 -0.84 -7.32
CA GLU A 140 9.54 -0.33 -8.53
C GLU A 140 10.01 -1.45 -9.48
N ASP A 141 10.44 -2.58 -8.93
CA ASP A 141 10.87 -3.76 -9.70
C ASP A 141 9.76 -4.31 -10.61
N ILE A 142 8.50 -4.22 -10.19
CA ILE A 142 7.36 -4.64 -11.03
C ILE A 142 7.20 -3.68 -12.21
N PHE A 143 7.33 -2.37 -11.98
CA PHE A 143 7.36 -1.38 -13.05
C PHE A 143 8.52 -1.60 -14.03
N LEU A 144 9.72 -1.91 -13.53
CA LEU A 144 10.89 -2.20 -14.38
C LEU A 144 10.68 -3.44 -15.26
N LYS A 145 9.93 -4.44 -14.79
CA LYS A 145 9.52 -5.57 -15.63
C LYS A 145 8.64 -5.11 -16.79
N PHE A 146 7.64 -4.28 -16.55
CA PHE A 146 6.84 -3.68 -17.63
C PHE A 146 7.70 -2.89 -18.62
N HIS A 147 8.61 -2.05 -18.11
CA HIS A 147 9.56 -1.29 -18.92
C HIS A 147 10.33 -2.20 -19.88
N GLY A 148 10.88 -3.32 -19.40
CA GLY A 148 11.60 -4.29 -20.22
C GLY A 148 10.73 -5.01 -21.25
N ARG A 149 9.39 -5.03 -21.08
CA ARG A 149 8.47 -5.67 -22.03
C ARG A 149 7.91 -4.73 -23.09
N LEU A 150 8.03 -3.42 -22.95
CA LEU A 150 7.58 -2.40 -23.92
C LEU A 150 8.46 -2.36 -25.18
N ARG A 151 8.33 -3.36 -26.06
CA ARG A 151 9.16 -3.51 -27.26
C ARG A 151 8.38 -3.86 -28.53
N GLN A 152 7.05 -3.87 -28.50
CA GLN A 152 6.26 -4.21 -29.67
C GLN A 152 6.48 -3.18 -30.79
N HIS A 153 6.75 -3.67 -32.01
CA HIS A 153 6.90 -2.81 -33.18
C HIS A 153 5.55 -2.22 -33.60
N GLN A 154 5.57 -1.05 -34.26
CA GLN A 154 4.37 -0.35 -34.75
C GLN A 154 3.32 -0.10 -33.66
N SER A 155 3.79 0.18 -32.44
CA SER A 155 2.96 0.41 -31.27
C SER A 155 3.48 1.63 -30.50
N PRO A 156 2.70 2.18 -29.54
CA PRO A 156 3.10 3.42 -28.88
C PRO A 156 4.32 3.23 -27.95
N ARG A 157 4.48 2.03 -27.37
CA ARG A 157 5.49 1.67 -26.37
C ARG A 157 5.46 2.61 -25.16
N GLU A 158 4.27 2.79 -24.61
CA GLU A 158 3.96 3.72 -23.52
C GLU A 158 3.45 3.00 -22.26
N GLY A 159 3.59 3.67 -21.11
CA GLY A 159 3.03 3.22 -19.84
C GLY A 159 2.17 4.30 -19.18
N LEU A 160 0.94 3.95 -18.82
CA LEU A 160 0.03 4.79 -18.05
C LEU A 160 0.06 4.34 -16.58
N LEU A 161 0.31 5.26 -15.66
CA LEU A 161 0.45 4.98 -14.23
C LEU A 161 -0.50 5.88 -13.47
N LEU A 162 -1.50 5.28 -12.83
CA LEU A 162 -2.49 6.01 -12.02
C LEU A 162 -2.19 5.72 -10.56
N PHE A 163 -2.02 6.76 -9.74
CA PHE A 163 -1.55 6.56 -8.37
C PHE A 163 -1.97 7.66 -7.41
N ASN A 164 -2.11 7.31 -6.14
CA ASN A 164 -2.20 8.31 -5.07
C ASN A 164 -0.79 8.74 -4.63
N PRO A 165 -0.63 9.95 -4.06
CA PRO A 165 0.58 10.31 -3.32
C PRO A 165 0.89 9.25 -2.26
N ASN A 166 2.17 8.91 -2.09
CA ASN A 166 2.63 7.97 -1.07
C ASN A 166 4.05 8.34 -0.63
N GLY A 167 4.19 9.56 -0.10
CA GLY A 167 5.49 10.10 0.28
C GLY A 167 6.42 10.27 -0.92
N HIS A 168 7.72 10.32 -0.64
CA HIS A 168 8.77 10.42 -1.67
C HIS A 168 9.20 9.02 -2.20
N ASN A 169 8.21 8.18 -2.54
CA ASN A 169 8.45 6.83 -3.08
C ASN A 169 9.04 6.86 -4.52
N TRP A 170 9.17 5.69 -5.15
CA TRP A 170 9.74 5.58 -6.50
C TRP A 170 8.94 6.34 -7.57
N LEU A 171 7.62 6.46 -7.44
CA LEU A 171 6.77 7.25 -8.35
C LEU A 171 7.08 8.74 -8.20
N TRP A 172 7.13 9.24 -6.96
CA TRP A 172 7.51 10.63 -6.70
C TRP A 172 8.90 10.95 -7.27
N LYS A 173 9.89 10.07 -7.03
CA LYS A 173 11.26 10.21 -7.56
C LYS A 173 11.29 10.28 -9.09
N ARG A 174 10.45 9.49 -9.79
CA ARG A 174 10.42 9.45 -11.27
C ARG A 174 9.57 10.55 -11.90
N PHE A 175 8.46 10.94 -11.27
CA PHE A 175 7.46 11.84 -11.87
C PHE A 175 7.45 13.25 -11.34
N ILE A 176 7.86 13.48 -10.08
CA ILE A 176 7.56 14.72 -9.37
C ILE A 176 8.84 15.40 -8.87
N ASP A 177 9.79 14.65 -8.30
CA ASP A 177 11.03 15.20 -7.73
C ASP A 177 11.70 16.22 -8.68
N PRO A 178 11.89 17.48 -8.25
CA PRO A 178 12.56 18.49 -9.07
C PRO A 178 14.04 18.15 -9.34
N LYS A 179 14.67 17.34 -8.49
CA LYS A 179 16.07 16.91 -8.59
C LYS A 179 16.27 15.67 -9.46
N ARG A 180 15.20 15.09 -9.99
CA ARG A 180 15.27 13.87 -10.79
C ARG A 180 16.09 14.01 -12.07
N ASP A 181 16.60 12.86 -12.53
CA ASP A 181 17.43 12.75 -13.73
C ASP A 181 16.79 13.43 -14.97
N PRO A 182 17.56 14.16 -15.81
CA PRO A 182 17.04 14.80 -17.02
C PRO A 182 16.33 13.85 -17.99
N ALA A 183 16.77 12.60 -18.10
CA ALA A 183 16.09 11.57 -18.89
C ALA A 183 14.73 11.23 -18.29
N TRP A 184 14.58 11.24 -16.97
CA TRP A 184 13.27 11.08 -16.33
C TRP A 184 12.40 12.32 -16.56
N LYS A 185 12.98 13.52 -16.49
CA LYS A 185 12.31 14.75 -16.92
C LYS A 185 11.97 14.79 -18.41
N LYS A 186 12.43 13.87 -19.25
CA LYS A 186 11.94 13.75 -20.63
C LYS A 186 10.84 12.69 -20.75
N ASN A 187 11.07 11.55 -20.12
CA ASN A 187 10.26 10.36 -20.36
C ASN A 187 9.07 10.20 -19.40
N TYR A 188 9.03 10.94 -18.30
CA TYR A 188 8.00 10.85 -17.26
C TYR A 188 7.32 12.22 -17.07
N ARG A 189 6.01 12.26 -17.32
CA ARG A 189 5.16 13.42 -17.06
C ARG A 189 3.95 12.98 -16.25
N VAL A 190 3.50 13.83 -15.34
CA VAL A 190 2.35 13.57 -14.48
C VAL A 190 1.40 14.76 -14.51
N VAL A 191 0.10 14.48 -14.45
CA VAL A 191 -0.92 15.45 -14.07
C VAL A 191 -1.35 15.16 -12.65
N GLU A 192 -1.34 16.18 -11.80
CA GLU A 192 -1.79 16.11 -10.42
C GLU A 192 -3.20 16.71 -10.32
N ALA A 193 -4.09 16.02 -9.59
CA ALA A 193 -5.49 16.43 -9.44
C ALA A 193 -6.07 16.07 -8.07
N THR A 194 -7.01 16.89 -7.64
CA THR A 194 -7.79 16.79 -6.40
C THR A 194 -9.26 16.52 -6.72
N PRO A 195 -10.10 16.12 -5.76
CA PRO A 195 -11.54 16.02 -6.01
C PRO A 195 -12.16 17.37 -6.42
N PHE A 196 -11.57 18.51 -6.02
CA PHE A 196 -12.03 19.84 -6.44
C PHE A 196 -11.89 20.08 -7.96
N ASP A 197 -11.02 19.32 -8.64
CA ASP A 197 -10.86 19.38 -10.10
C ASP A 197 -11.91 18.56 -10.85
N ASN A 198 -12.74 17.77 -10.16
CA ASN A 198 -13.73 16.91 -10.78
C ASN A 198 -15.15 17.48 -10.64
N PRO A 199 -15.70 18.12 -11.70
CA PRO A 199 -17.04 18.73 -11.66
C PRO A 199 -18.18 17.71 -11.65
N ASN A 200 -17.89 16.42 -11.70
CA ASN A 200 -18.87 15.35 -11.81
C ASN A 200 -19.15 14.63 -10.48
N LEU A 201 -18.55 15.11 -9.38
CA LEU A 201 -18.81 14.56 -8.05
C LEU A 201 -20.20 14.97 -7.55
N PRO A 202 -20.84 14.16 -6.69
CA PRO A 202 -22.02 14.58 -5.95
C PRO A 202 -21.78 15.89 -5.19
N GLU A 203 -22.82 16.70 -5.05
CA GLU A 203 -22.74 18.03 -4.41
C GLU A 203 -22.27 17.95 -2.95
N ASP A 204 -22.67 16.89 -2.24
CA ASP A 204 -22.34 16.58 -0.85
C ASP A 204 -21.01 15.80 -0.70
N TYR A 205 -20.35 15.42 -1.80
CA TYR A 205 -19.17 14.54 -1.74
C TYR A 205 -18.03 15.14 -0.93
N LEU A 206 -17.82 16.45 -0.99
CA LEU A 206 -16.70 17.08 -0.28
C LEU A 206 -16.95 17.21 1.23
N GLU A 207 -18.21 17.25 1.66
CA GLU A 207 -18.61 17.37 3.08
C GLU A 207 -18.23 16.12 3.88
N GLN A 208 -18.18 14.94 3.24
CA GLN A 208 -17.81 13.69 3.91
C GLN A 208 -16.38 13.68 4.46
N PHE A 209 -15.54 14.64 4.04
CA PHE A 209 -14.16 14.76 4.48
C PHE A 209 -14.01 15.59 5.76
N ASP A 210 -15.10 16.16 6.28
CA ASP A 210 -15.11 16.87 7.56
C ASP A 210 -14.74 15.92 8.70
N GLY A 211 -13.75 16.32 9.50
CA GLY A 211 -13.25 15.52 10.62
C GLY A 211 -12.24 14.41 10.24
N LEU A 212 -11.83 14.30 8.97
CA LEU A 212 -10.71 13.42 8.62
C LEU A 212 -9.44 13.83 9.37
N PRO A 213 -8.62 12.86 9.85
CA PRO A 213 -7.31 13.18 10.38
C PRO A 213 -6.48 13.94 9.34
N LYS A 214 -5.76 14.99 9.77
CA LYS A 214 -5.05 15.91 8.86
C LYS A 214 -4.20 15.20 7.80
N HIS A 215 -3.46 14.16 8.18
CA HIS A 215 -2.61 13.42 7.25
C HIS A 215 -3.40 12.63 6.19
N TRP A 216 -4.60 12.14 6.51
CA TRP A 216 -5.50 11.53 5.52
C TRP A 216 -6.05 12.57 4.57
N TYR A 217 -6.48 13.72 5.10
CA TYR A 217 -6.97 14.83 4.28
C TYR A 217 -5.89 15.36 3.34
N ASP A 218 -4.69 15.65 3.86
CA ASP A 218 -3.55 16.12 3.08
C ASP A 218 -3.22 15.15 1.95
N ARG A 219 -3.19 13.85 2.23
CA ARG A 219 -2.84 12.82 1.24
C ARG A 219 -3.94 12.60 0.20
N PHE A 220 -5.14 12.29 0.65
CA PHE A 220 -6.20 11.74 -0.18
C PHE A 220 -7.17 12.81 -0.70
N VAL A 221 -7.19 14.01 -0.11
CA VAL A 221 -8.00 15.14 -0.60
C VAL A 221 -7.10 16.16 -1.28
N LEU A 222 -6.08 16.68 -0.60
CA LEU A 222 -5.21 17.72 -1.16
C LEU A 222 -4.11 17.20 -2.10
N GLY A 223 -3.91 15.88 -2.17
CA GLY A 223 -2.90 15.30 -3.06
C GLY A 223 -1.46 15.54 -2.61
N SER A 224 -1.22 15.79 -1.32
CA SER A 224 0.11 16.09 -0.78
C SER A 224 1.05 14.88 -0.83
N HIS A 225 2.29 15.13 -1.29
CA HIS A 225 3.39 14.17 -1.25
C HIS A 225 4.25 14.26 0.01
N ASP A 226 4.07 15.33 0.80
CA ASP A 226 4.82 15.57 2.03
C ASP A 226 4.15 14.95 3.26
N VAL A 227 3.19 14.07 3.01
CA VAL A 227 2.67 13.16 4.02
C VAL A 227 3.83 12.22 4.35
N PHE A 228 4.42 12.38 5.54
CA PHE A 228 5.49 11.54 6.05
C PHE A 228 5.03 10.07 6.05
N VAL A 229 5.38 9.35 4.99
CA VAL A 229 5.30 7.90 4.95
C VAL A 229 6.42 7.40 5.85
N GLY A 230 6.04 6.97 7.05
CA GLY A 230 6.98 6.42 8.04
C GLY A 230 6.44 6.42 9.46
N GLN A 231 5.67 7.45 9.86
CA GLN A 231 4.95 7.42 11.14
C GLN A 231 3.53 6.90 10.90
N ILE A 232 3.38 5.58 10.91
CA ILE A 232 2.07 4.90 11.02
C ILE A 232 1.30 5.43 12.25
N PHE A 233 2.05 5.83 13.29
CA PHE A 233 1.55 6.29 14.57
C PHE A 233 1.76 7.79 14.75
N VAL A 234 0.96 8.61 14.06
CA VAL A 234 1.03 10.08 14.15
C VAL A 234 0.69 10.62 15.55
N ASP A 235 -0.06 9.84 16.34
CA ASP A 235 -0.40 10.20 17.72
C ASP A 235 0.76 9.90 18.68
N TRP A 236 1.85 9.26 18.24
CA TRP A 236 3.02 9.03 19.08
C TRP A 236 3.76 10.33 19.37
N ASN A 237 3.91 10.64 20.65
CA ASN A 237 4.67 11.79 21.14
C ASN A 237 5.67 11.30 22.20
N PRO A 238 6.99 11.49 22.02
CA PRO A 238 8.00 11.05 22.99
C PRO A 238 7.83 11.74 24.35
N ASP A 239 7.37 13.00 24.38
CA ASP A 239 7.13 13.72 25.63
C ASP A 239 6.00 13.10 26.46
N VAL A 240 5.20 12.21 25.88
CA VAL A 240 4.05 11.54 26.53
C VAL A 240 4.30 10.06 26.70
N HIS A 241 4.81 9.41 25.67
CA HIS A 241 4.88 7.95 25.60
C HIS A 241 6.25 7.41 26.00
N VAL A 242 7.25 8.27 26.17
CA VAL A 242 8.54 7.89 26.79
C VAL A 242 8.52 8.36 28.23
N ILE A 243 8.81 7.42 29.11
CA ILE A 243 8.82 7.59 30.56
C ILE A 243 10.18 7.16 31.11
N ASP A 244 10.50 7.64 32.30
CA ASP A 244 11.67 7.15 33.01
C ASP A 244 11.47 5.66 33.36
N PRO A 245 12.51 4.81 33.21
CA PRO A 245 12.43 3.41 33.59
C PRO A 245 12.05 3.24 35.07
N PHE A 246 11.20 2.25 35.34
CA PHE A 246 10.82 1.83 36.69
C PHE A 246 10.71 0.31 36.75
N TYR A 247 10.78 -0.24 37.95
CA TYR A 247 10.68 -1.69 38.13
C TYR A 247 9.26 -2.15 37.86
N ILE A 248 9.07 -3.02 36.88
CA ILE A 248 7.75 -3.54 36.53
C ILE A 248 7.29 -4.50 37.64
N PRO A 249 6.13 -4.26 38.28
CA PRO A 249 5.60 -5.14 39.31
C PRO A 249 5.46 -6.59 38.83
N ALA A 250 5.64 -7.54 39.74
CA ALA A 250 5.66 -8.97 39.42
C ALA A 250 4.26 -9.51 39.10
N GLU A 251 3.22 -8.88 39.66
CA GLU A 251 1.83 -9.24 39.48
C GLU A 251 1.21 -8.73 38.16
N TRP A 252 1.92 -7.90 37.40
CA TRP A 252 1.44 -7.40 36.11
C TRP A 252 1.55 -8.49 35.04
N GLU A 253 0.55 -8.52 34.16
CA GLU A 253 0.54 -9.42 33.00
C GLU A 253 1.66 -9.02 32.03
N ARG A 254 2.36 -10.03 31.48
CA ARG A 254 3.54 -9.82 30.63
C ARG A 254 3.46 -10.59 29.33
N TRP A 255 4.05 -9.99 28.30
CA TRP A 255 4.26 -10.61 27.01
C TRP A 255 5.70 -10.44 26.53
N MET A 256 6.16 -11.44 25.80
CA MET A 256 7.35 -11.39 24.96
C MET A 256 6.93 -11.64 23.51
N CYS A 257 7.34 -10.75 22.60
CA CYS A 257 6.91 -10.75 21.21
C CYS A 257 8.13 -10.83 20.28
N ILE A 258 8.14 -11.84 19.40
CA ILE A 258 9.19 -12.06 18.39
C ILE A 258 8.68 -11.68 17.00
N ASP A 259 9.39 -10.77 16.32
CA ASP A 259 9.38 -10.62 14.87
C ASP A 259 10.66 -11.25 14.31
N PRO A 260 10.59 -12.46 13.72
CA PRO A 260 11.77 -13.23 13.34
C PRO A 260 12.58 -12.62 12.18
N GLY A 261 12.09 -11.58 11.49
CA GLY A 261 12.87 -10.83 10.49
C GLY A 261 13.59 -11.71 9.45
N ILE A 262 12.86 -12.44 8.61
CA ILE A 262 13.47 -13.42 7.67
C ILE A 262 14.32 -12.73 6.57
N ARG A 263 14.01 -11.48 6.22
CA ARG A 263 14.68 -10.69 5.15
C ARG A 263 15.09 -9.28 5.60
N HIS A 264 14.88 -8.97 6.87
CA HIS A 264 15.09 -7.67 7.51
C HIS A 264 15.68 -7.89 8.91
N GLU A 265 15.89 -6.83 9.70
CA GLU A 265 16.25 -6.98 11.11
C GLU A 265 15.17 -7.79 11.84
N GLY A 266 15.59 -8.78 12.63
CA GLY A 266 14.70 -9.43 13.60
C GLY A 266 14.56 -8.54 14.83
N ALA A 267 13.45 -8.68 15.54
CA ALA A 267 13.18 -7.94 16.76
C ALA A 267 12.55 -8.83 17.83
N VAL A 268 12.92 -8.57 19.08
CA VAL A 268 12.22 -9.10 20.26
C VAL A 268 11.87 -7.94 21.17
N SER A 269 10.63 -7.91 21.67
CA SER A 269 10.16 -6.90 22.60
C SER A 269 9.45 -7.52 23.79
N TRP A 270 9.62 -6.92 24.96
CA TRP A 270 8.92 -7.31 26.18
C TRP A 270 8.04 -6.17 26.63
N CYS A 271 6.80 -6.51 26.97
CA CYS A 271 5.84 -5.54 27.47
C CYS A 271 5.04 -6.08 28.65
N ALA A 272 4.53 -5.16 29.46
CA ALA A 272 3.71 -5.46 30.63
C ALA A 272 2.45 -4.60 30.62
N ARG A 273 1.38 -5.10 31.24
CA ARG A 273 0.11 -4.38 31.40
C ARG A 273 -0.29 -4.27 32.85
N ASP A 274 -0.61 -3.04 33.25
CA ASP A 274 -1.15 -2.76 34.58
C ASP A 274 -2.67 -3.01 34.68
N GLU A 275 -3.21 -2.90 35.89
CA GLU A 275 -4.64 -3.05 36.18
C GLU A 275 -5.54 -2.01 35.47
N PHE A 276 -4.96 -0.92 34.97
CA PHE A 276 -5.65 0.16 34.24
C PHE A 276 -5.53 0.04 32.71
N ASN A 277 -5.02 -1.10 32.20
CA ASN A 277 -4.80 -1.35 30.77
C ASN A 277 -3.77 -0.43 30.09
N ASN A 278 -2.87 0.21 30.84
CA ASN A 278 -1.67 0.81 30.26
C ASN A 278 -0.69 -0.30 29.88
N VAL A 279 -0.01 -0.14 28.74
CA VAL A 279 0.97 -1.12 28.24
C VAL A 279 2.33 -0.45 28.20
N TYR A 280 3.30 -1.07 28.85
CA TYR A 280 4.65 -0.58 29.01
C TYR A 280 5.59 -1.49 28.22
N TYR A 281 6.28 -0.94 27.24
CA TYR A 281 7.38 -1.62 26.56
C TYR A 281 8.66 -1.30 27.33
N TYR A 282 9.21 -2.29 28.04
CA TYR A 282 10.31 -2.06 28.98
C TYR A 282 11.65 -2.60 28.48
N ARG A 283 11.64 -3.40 27.41
CA ARG A 283 12.83 -3.99 26.80
C ARG A 283 12.57 -4.26 25.32
N GLU A 284 13.58 -4.01 24.50
CA GLU A 284 13.56 -4.28 23.06
C GLU A 284 14.99 -4.62 22.60
N HIS A 285 15.10 -5.50 21.62
CA HIS A 285 16.34 -5.77 20.91
C HIS A 285 16.07 -5.94 19.41
N LEU A 286 16.88 -5.28 18.58
CA LEU A 286 16.85 -5.39 17.12
C LEU A 286 18.22 -5.82 16.63
N GLU A 287 18.28 -6.85 15.79
CA GLU A 287 19.53 -7.34 15.23
C GLU A 287 19.30 -7.96 13.84
N ALA A 288 20.26 -7.78 12.92
CA ALA A 288 20.13 -8.29 11.57
C ALA A 288 20.91 -9.61 11.38
N ASN A 289 20.39 -10.47 10.50
CA ASN A 289 21.12 -11.64 9.97
C ASN A 289 21.58 -12.66 11.03
N GLN A 290 20.85 -12.79 12.13
CA GLN A 290 21.17 -13.77 13.18
C GLN A 290 20.39 -15.07 13.01
N PRO A 291 20.98 -16.22 13.35
CA PRO A 291 20.27 -17.49 13.39
C PRO A 291 19.32 -17.57 14.59
N VAL A 292 18.32 -18.45 14.51
CA VAL A 292 17.32 -18.66 15.59
C VAL A 292 17.99 -19.01 16.93
N ALA A 293 19.00 -19.88 16.93
CA ALA A 293 19.75 -20.23 18.14
C ALA A 293 20.37 -19.02 18.86
N TRP A 294 20.80 -18.01 18.10
CA TRP A 294 21.34 -16.77 18.67
C TRP A 294 20.23 -15.97 19.35
N TRP A 295 19.05 -15.87 18.72
CA TRP A 295 17.89 -15.23 19.30
C TRP A 295 17.40 -15.94 20.56
N SER A 296 17.36 -17.27 20.58
CA SER A 296 16.99 -18.04 21.78
C SER A 296 17.95 -17.78 22.95
N ALA A 297 19.26 -17.82 22.69
CA ALA A 297 20.26 -17.51 23.73
C ALA A 297 20.18 -16.05 24.22
N LEU A 298 19.88 -15.11 23.32
CA LEU A 298 19.65 -13.71 23.68
C LEU A 298 18.43 -13.56 24.58
N ILE A 299 17.32 -14.22 24.25
CA ILE A 299 16.10 -14.20 25.06
C ILE A 299 16.40 -14.71 26.46
N ASP A 300 17.05 -15.88 26.59
CA ASP A 300 17.45 -16.45 27.89
C ASP A 300 18.34 -15.49 28.68
N GLU A 301 19.33 -14.86 28.02
CA GLU A 301 20.21 -13.90 28.66
C GLU A 301 19.42 -12.71 29.22
N PHE A 302 18.54 -12.11 28.43
CA PHE A 302 17.76 -10.94 28.85
C PHE A 302 16.74 -11.31 29.95
N GLU A 303 16.09 -12.46 29.87
CA GLU A 303 15.11 -12.94 30.85
C GLU A 303 15.76 -13.33 32.18
N SER A 304 17.05 -13.68 32.19
CA SER A 304 17.82 -13.95 33.43
C SER A 304 18.23 -12.69 34.20
N ARG A 305 18.06 -11.49 33.62
CA ARG A 305 18.49 -10.24 34.25
C ARG A 305 17.48 -9.79 35.31
N PRO A 306 17.93 -9.39 36.51
CA PRO A 306 17.06 -8.84 37.54
C PRO A 306 16.77 -7.34 37.31
N ASP A 307 16.79 -6.87 36.06
CA ASP A 307 16.65 -5.46 35.70
C ASP A 307 15.18 -5.01 35.80
N TRP A 308 14.68 -4.20 34.87
CA TRP A 308 13.37 -3.55 34.95
C TRP A 308 12.17 -4.50 34.73
N GLY A 309 12.26 -5.72 35.26
CA GLY A 309 11.28 -6.79 35.14
C GLY A 309 11.44 -7.92 36.18
N GLY A 310 12.57 -8.05 36.87
CA GLY A 310 12.82 -9.22 37.74
C GLY A 310 13.09 -10.51 36.96
N ASP A 311 13.43 -11.58 37.69
CA ASP A 311 13.74 -12.90 37.11
C ASP A 311 12.48 -13.51 36.47
N GLU A 312 12.43 -13.56 35.13
CA GLU A 312 11.27 -14.05 34.41
C GLU A 312 11.04 -15.56 34.60
N SER A 313 12.02 -16.31 35.11
CA SER A 313 11.81 -17.72 35.48
C SER A 313 10.83 -17.89 36.65
N GLU A 314 10.55 -16.81 37.38
CA GLU A 314 9.57 -16.75 38.47
C GLU A 314 8.23 -16.13 38.04
N LEU A 315 8.08 -15.74 36.75
CA LEU A 315 6.93 -14.99 36.24
C LEU A 315 6.16 -15.75 35.16
N ASP A 316 4.85 -15.50 35.08
CA ASP A 316 4.00 -16.02 34.02
C ASP A 316 4.02 -15.06 32.82
N VAL A 317 4.64 -15.48 31.71
CA VAL A 317 4.87 -14.65 30.52
C VAL A 317 4.24 -15.29 29.29
N TYR A 318 3.35 -14.56 28.63
CA TYR A 318 2.76 -14.98 27.36
C TYR A 318 3.72 -14.73 26.20
N ARG A 319 4.02 -15.76 25.41
CA ARG A 319 5.03 -15.68 24.35
C ARG A 319 4.38 -15.69 22.98
N LEU A 320 4.66 -14.68 22.17
CA LEU A 320 4.04 -14.46 20.87
C LEU A 320 5.10 -14.40 19.76
N ILE A 321 4.81 -15.00 18.61
CA ILE A 321 5.64 -14.90 17.40
C ILE A 321 4.78 -14.54 16.18
N GLY A 322 5.35 -13.76 15.27
CA GLY A 322 4.68 -13.34 14.06
C GLY A 322 4.19 -14.52 13.19
N PRO A 323 3.06 -14.35 12.48
CA PRO A 323 2.40 -15.43 11.74
C PRO A 323 3.21 -15.97 10.55
N GLU A 324 4.14 -15.20 10.02
CA GLU A 324 5.09 -15.62 8.98
C GLU A 324 6.01 -16.75 9.46
N SER A 325 6.22 -16.90 10.77
CA SER A 325 7.02 -17.98 11.35
C SER A 325 6.46 -19.38 11.08
N GLN A 326 5.18 -19.51 10.68
CA GLN A 326 4.55 -20.78 10.34
C GLN A 326 4.87 -21.30 8.93
N GLN A 327 5.52 -20.48 8.09
CA GLN A 327 5.94 -20.92 6.76
C GLN A 327 7.03 -21.99 6.89
N ARG A 328 6.83 -23.12 6.21
CA ARG A 328 7.81 -24.21 6.17
C ARG A 328 8.93 -23.87 5.18
N SER A 329 10.16 -24.04 5.62
CA SER A 329 11.33 -23.97 4.76
C SER A 329 11.26 -25.03 3.66
N GLN A 330 11.70 -24.66 2.45
CA GLN A 330 11.80 -25.59 1.33
C GLN A 330 13.00 -26.53 1.42
N THR A 331 13.98 -26.22 2.28
CA THR A 331 15.22 -27.02 2.41
C THR A 331 15.07 -28.19 3.37
N ASP A 332 14.45 -27.96 4.54
CA ASP A 332 14.37 -28.95 5.62
C ASP A 332 12.94 -29.16 6.16
N GLY A 333 11.94 -28.43 5.63
CA GLY A 333 10.53 -28.58 5.99
C GLY A 333 10.16 -28.03 7.38
N ARG A 334 11.12 -27.46 8.12
CA ARG A 334 10.90 -26.89 9.46
C ARG A 334 10.30 -25.49 9.36
N THR A 335 9.60 -25.09 10.41
CA THR A 335 9.04 -23.73 10.57
C THR A 335 9.93 -22.93 11.50
N VAL A 336 10.02 -21.61 11.34
CA VAL A 336 10.84 -20.75 12.21
C VAL A 336 10.42 -20.90 13.67
N LYS A 337 9.10 -20.92 13.95
CA LYS A 337 8.55 -21.19 15.29
C LYS A 337 9.07 -22.52 15.87
N GLY A 338 8.99 -23.58 15.07
CA GLY A 338 9.45 -24.91 15.49
C GLY A 338 10.94 -24.97 15.80
N VAL A 339 11.77 -24.19 15.09
CA VAL A 339 13.20 -24.08 15.41
C VAL A 339 13.41 -23.33 16.73
N PHE A 340 12.63 -22.27 17.01
CA PHE A 340 12.69 -21.60 18.31
C PHE A 340 12.36 -22.55 19.47
N GLU A 341 11.33 -23.39 19.32
CA GLU A 341 10.97 -24.41 20.32
C GLU A 341 12.08 -25.48 20.46
N GLU A 342 12.71 -25.91 19.36
CA GLU A 342 13.86 -26.84 19.40
C GLU A 342 15.07 -26.25 20.15
N GLU A 343 15.29 -24.94 20.06
CA GLU A 343 16.38 -24.21 20.72
C GLU A 343 16.04 -23.80 22.17
N GLY A 344 14.84 -24.15 22.67
CA GLY A 344 14.44 -23.95 24.08
C GLY A 344 13.54 -22.74 24.34
N THR A 345 13.14 -21.99 23.31
CA THR A 345 12.14 -20.91 23.43
C THR A 345 10.73 -21.49 23.29
N ASP A 346 10.25 -22.12 24.37
CA ASP A 346 8.98 -22.82 24.42
C ASP A 346 7.76 -21.90 24.58
N GLY A 347 6.55 -22.46 24.43
CA GLY A 347 5.30 -21.76 24.75
C GLY A 347 4.88 -20.68 23.75
N LEU A 348 5.50 -20.64 22.57
CA LEU A 348 5.21 -19.64 21.55
C LEU A 348 3.81 -19.83 20.95
N GLU A 349 3.01 -18.76 20.97
CA GLU A 349 1.72 -18.66 20.29
C GLU A 349 1.81 -17.75 19.07
N ILE A 350 0.92 -17.94 18.10
CA ILE A 350 0.91 -17.15 16.87
C ILE A 350 0.09 -15.88 17.06
N ALA A 351 0.71 -14.73 16.77
CA ALA A 351 0.04 -13.44 16.79
C ALA A 351 -1.01 -13.29 15.66
N ASP A 352 -2.02 -12.45 15.91
CA ASP A 352 -3.13 -12.17 14.99
C ASP A 352 -2.64 -11.63 13.62
N ARG A 353 -3.38 -11.99 12.55
CA ARG A 353 -2.99 -11.86 11.14
C ARG A 353 -3.50 -10.60 10.43
N ASP A 354 -4.30 -9.73 11.05
CA ASP A 354 -4.86 -8.53 10.38
C ASP A 354 -4.01 -7.26 10.62
N PRO A 355 -3.21 -6.79 9.65
CA PRO A 355 -2.41 -5.58 9.80
C PRO A 355 -3.23 -4.32 10.06
N ASN A 356 -4.41 -4.19 9.44
CA ASN A 356 -5.22 -2.98 9.55
C ASN A 356 -5.84 -2.86 10.94
N ALA A 357 -6.34 -3.97 11.48
CA ALA A 357 -6.84 -4.02 12.86
C ALA A 357 -5.74 -3.68 13.88
N ARG A 358 -4.51 -4.18 13.68
CA ARG A 358 -3.36 -3.86 14.56
C ARG A 358 -2.99 -2.38 14.54
N ILE A 359 -2.85 -1.78 13.35
CA ILE A 359 -2.54 -0.36 13.19
C ILE A 359 -3.62 0.51 13.87
N SER A 360 -4.89 0.17 13.66
CA SER A 360 -6.02 0.88 14.27
C SER A 360 -5.99 0.80 15.80
N ARG A 361 -5.75 -0.38 16.38
CA ARG A 361 -5.67 -0.57 17.84
C ARG A 361 -4.49 0.19 18.47
N ILE A 362 -3.32 0.15 17.86
CA ILE A 362 -2.14 0.88 18.38
C ILE A 362 -2.39 2.38 18.28
N THR A 363 -2.93 2.87 17.16
CA THR A 363 -3.31 4.28 17.00
C THR A 363 -4.30 4.73 18.08
N GLN A 364 -5.33 3.93 18.37
CA GLN A 364 -6.29 4.23 19.43
C GLN A 364 -5.66 4.29 20.83
N ARG A 365 -4.64 3.47 21.10
CA ARG A 365 -3.91 3.45 22.37
C ARG A 365 -2.96 4.64 22.53
N LEU A 366 -2.40 5.15 21.44
CA LEU A 366 -1.51 6.31 21.44
C LEU A 366 -2.26 7.65 21.51
N ARG A 367 -3.53 7.68 21.12
CA ARG A 367 -4.35 8.90 21.28
C ARG A 367 -4.53 9.25 22.74
N ARG A 368 -4.23 10.51 23.08
CA ARG A 368 -4.65 11.10 24.36
C ARG A 368 -6.18 11.07 24.45
N GLN A 369 -6.69 10.39 25.46
CA GLN A 369 -8.13 10.27 25.69
C GLN A 369 -8.57 11.32 26.72
N PRO A 370 -9.64 12.09 26.46
CA PRO A 370 -10.19 13.03 27.44
C PRO A 370 -10.46 12.34 28.78
N GLY A 371 -9.97 12.92 29.88
CA GLY A 371 -10.15 12.38 31.24
C GLY A 371 -9.22 11.23 31.65
N ARG A 372 -8.37 10.71 30.75
CA ARG A 372 -7.34 9.73 31.11
C ARG A 372 -6.09 10.45 31.60
N VAL A 373 -5.72 10.24 32.86
CA VAL A 373 -4.50 10.80 33.47
C VAL A 373 -3.30 9.94 33.07
N HIS A 374 -2.16 10.58 32.82
CA HIS A 374 -0.92 9.87 32.53
C HIS A 374 -0.51 9.02 33.76
N PRO A 375 -0.19 7.73 33.60
CA PRO A 375 -0.03 6.81 34.74
C PRO A 375 1.09 7.19 35.71
N LEU A 376 2.09 7.94 35.25
CA LEU A 376 3.28 8.32 36.04
C LEU A 376 3.51 9.83 36.14
N ARG A 377 2.66 10.66 35.53
CA ARG A 377 2.82 12.12 35.51
C ARG A 377 1.52 12.72 36.00
N ASN A 378 1.59 13.44 37.13
CA ASN A 378 0.45 14.17 37.69
C ASN A 378 0.17 15.43 36.86
N GLU A 379 -0.21 15.28 35.60
CA GLU A 379 -0.72 16.37 34.77
C GLU A 379 -2.24 16.25 34.70
N ASN A 380 -2.91 17.10 35.48
CA ASN A 380 -4.35 17.32 35.32
C ASN A 380 -4.57 18.00 33.96
N ASN A 381 -5.38 17.36 33.13
CA ASN A 381 -5.72 17.80 31.79
C ASN A 381 -6.77 18.93 31.89
N THR A 382 -6.33 20.13 32.28
CA THR A 382 -7.07 21.38 32.08
C THR A 382 -6.38 22.11 30.95
N ASP A 383 -6.82 21.86 29.71
CA ASP A 383 -6.77 22.79 28.56
C ASP A 383 -7.27 22.04 27.31
N ALA A 384 -8.58 21.83 27.27
CA ALA A 384 -9.30 21.47 26.05
C ALA A 384 -10.68 22.14 26.10
N ASN A 385 -10.67 23.47 26.07
CA ASN A 385 -11.75 24.33 25.58
C ASN A 385 -11.26 25.80 25.66
N GLU A 386 -10.64 26.27 24.59
CA GLU A 386 -10.82 27.62 24.03
C GLU A 386 -10.34 27.67 22.57
#